data_AF-A0A2N3A391-F1
#
_entry.id   AF-A0A2N3A391-F1
#
_cell.length_a   1.000
_cell.length_b   1.000
_cell.length_c   1.000
_cell.angle_alpha   90.00
_cell.angle_beta   90.00
_cell.angle_gamma   90.00
#
_symmetry.space_group_name_H-M   'P 1'
#
loop_
_entity.id
_entity.type
_entity.pdbx_description
1 polymer ?
#
loop_
_entity_poly.entity_id
_entity_poly.type
_entity_poly.pdbx_seq_one_letter_code
_entity_poly.pdbx_strand_id
1 'polypeptide(L)'
;MIKEWELGNEIVVSYRKAHGTSRINKITSFLFYKMLMPNVPPGGFDFVLLCRKALDAINKLKERNRFYQYDILSIGFRVKFIPYEKLTRKIGKSQYNLVKRFGNFMVAFISVSYFPLRLMTILGLSFAFAGFLYSISILNAYFIHGTPFDGWAPIMILLLIIGGLIMLMLGVLGEYIWRIYDEIKQRPVYIVDKEL
;
A
#
# COMPACT_ATOMS: atom_id res chain seq x y z
N MET A 1 -24.57 -16.42 3.47
CA MET A 1 -23.45 -16.28 4.43
C MET A 1 -23.63 -17.24 5.60
N ILE A 2 -24.73 -17.18 6.34
CA ILE A 2 -25.01 -18.10 7.47
C ILE A 2 -24.88 -19.58 7.05
N LYS A 3 -25.53 -19.99 5.95
CA LYS A 3 -25.40 -21.36 5.41
C LYS A 3 -23.94 -21.80 5.20
N GLU A 4 -23.09 -20.92 4.66
CA GLU A 4 -21.67 -21.25 4.45
C GLU A 4 -20.89 -21.34 5.76
N TRP A 5 -21.29 -20.56 6.77
CA TRP A 5 -20.74 -20.67 8.11
C TRP A 5 -21.16 -21.97 8.80
N GLU A 6 -22.43 -22.38 8.67
CA GLU A 6 -22.95 -23.67 9.15
C GLU A 6 -22.24 -24.87 8.49
N LEU A 7 -21.76 -24.73 7.26
CA LEU A 7 -20.91 -25.71 6.56
C LEU A 7 -19.46 -25.77 7.09
N GLY A 8 -19.14 -25.01 8.14
CA GLY A 8 -17.83 -25.01 8.79
C GLY A 8 -16.81 -24.03 8.22
N ASN A 9 -17.23 -23.04 7.41
CA ASN A 9 -16.34 -21.94 7.03
C ASN A 9 -16.27 -20.90 8.16
N GLU A 10 -15.06 -20.58 8.60
CA GLU A 10 -14.82 -19.67 9.73
C GLU A 10 -14.97 -18.20 9.34
N ILE A 11 -14.68 -17.89 8.07
CA ILE A 11 -14.79 -16.56 7.48
C ILE A 11 -15.60 -16.67 6.19
N VAL A 12 -16.66 -15.88 6.07
CA VAL A 12 -17.45 -15.80 4.84
C VAL A 12 -17.44 -14.36 4.35
N VAL A 13 -16.87 -14.16 3.17
CA VAL A 13 -16.67 -12.85 2.56
C VAL A 13 -17.58 -12.72 1.36
N SER A 14 -18.31 -11.60 1.23
CA SER A 14 -19.01 -11.28 -0.01
C SER A 14 -18.27 -10.22 -0.82
N TYR A 15 -18.09 -10.50 -2.11
CA TYR A 15 -17.36 -9.62 -3.01
C TYR A 15 -18.23 -9.21 -4.20
N ARG A 16 -17.95 -8.01 -4.71
CA ARG A 16 -18.73 -7.43 -5.81
C ARG A 16 -18.39 -8.13 -7.11
N LYS A 17 -19.40 -8.71 -7.77
CA LYS A 17 -19.27 -9.13 -9.16
C LYS A 17 -19.13 -7.88 -10.03
N ALA A 18 -18.11 -7.84 -10.90
CA ALA A 18 -17.68 -6.63 -11.61
C ALA A 18 -18.62 -6.21 -12.77
N HIS A 19 -19.90 -5.98 -12.48
CA HIS A 19 -20.88 -5.51 -13.46
C HIS A 19 -21.11 -3.99 -13.31
N GLY A 20 -21.11 -3.25 -14.43
CA GLY A 20 -21.43 -1.81 -14.47
C GLY A 20 -20.37 -0.83 -13.95
N THR A 21 -19.12 -1.27 -13.71
CA THR A 21 -18.02 -0.37 -13.30
C THR A 21 -17.17 0.08 -14.50
N SER A 22 -16.79 1.36 -14.53
CA SER A 22 -15.89 1.90 -15.57
C SER A 22 -14.60 1.08 -15.67
N ARG A 23 -14.13 0.82 -16.91
CA ARG A 23 -12.97 -0.04 -17.21
C ARG A 23 -11.71 0.38 -16.43
N ILE A 24 -11.50 1.68 -16.24
CA ILE A 24 -10.39 2.25 -15.47
C ILE A 24 -10.45 1.82 -14.00
N ASN A 25 -11.64 1.85 -13.40
CA ASN A 25 -11.84 1.42 -12.01
C ASN A 25 -11.59 -0.09 -11.84
N LYS A 26 -11.89 -0.88 -12.87
CA LYS A 26 -11.67 -2.33 -12.85
C LYS A 26 -10.17 -2.66 -12.93
N ILE A 27 -9.44 -1.97 -13.81
CA ILE A 27 -7.98 -2.16 -13.97
C ILE A 27 -7.23 -1.71 -12.72
N THR A 28 -7.52 -0.51 -12.21
CA THR A 28 -6.86 0.03 -11.00
C THR A 28 -7.12 -0.86 -9.78
N SER A 29 -8.35 -1.32 -9.59
CA SER A 29 -8.69 -2.24 -8.49
C SER A 29 -8.00 -3.60 -8.67
N PHE A 30 -7.98 -4.14 -9.89
CA PHE A 30 -7.30 -5.39 -10.16
C PHE A 30 -5.81 -5.31 -9.86
N LEU A 31 -5.13 -4.24 -10.29
CA LEU A 31 -3.72 -4.03 -10.02
C LEU A 31 -3.44 -3.89 -8.51
N PHE A 32 -4.28 -3.14 -7.79
CA PHE A 32 -4.19 -3.00 -6.34
C PHE A 32 -4.22 -4.35 -5.62
N TYR A 33 -5.28 -5.15 -5.83
CA TYR A 33 -5.41 -6.43 -5.15
C TYR A 33 -4.36 -7.42 -5.61
N LYS A 34 -4.02 -7.47 -6.91
CA LYS A 34 -2.99 -8.39 -7.38
C LYS A 34 -1.61 -8.10 -6.79
N MET A 35 -1.27 -6.83 -6.58
CA MET A 35 0.04 -6.43 -6.05
C MET A 35 0.14 -6.57 -4.52
N LEU A 36 -0.94 -6.25 -3.79
CA LEU A 36 -0.93 -6.25 -2.32
C LEU A 36 -1.48 -7.53 -1.70
N MET A 37 -2.42 -8.19 -2.37
CA MET A 37 -3.25 -9.26 -1.81
C MET A 37 -3.72 -10.24 -2.89
N PRO A 38 -2.83 -11.09 -3.43
CA PRO A 38 -3.17 -11.98 -4.54
C PRO A 38 -4.35 -12.93 -4.24
N ASN A 39 -4.61 -13.21 -2.96
CA ASN A 39 -5.72 -14.05 -2.51
C ASN A 39 -7.07 -13.33 -2.38
N VAL A 40 -7.13 -12.02 -2.67
CA VAL A 40 -8.37 -11.22 -2.55
C VAL A 40 -9.09 -11.12 -3.90
N PRO A 41 -10.42 -11.31 -3.93
CA PRO A 41 -11.20 -11.11 -5.14
C PRO A 41 -11.07 -9.68 -5.68
N PRO A 42 -10.99 -9.51 -7.01
CA PRO A 42 -10.79 -8.21 -7.65
C PRO A 42 -11.95 -7.25 -7.36
N GLY A 43 -11.67 -6.18 -6.62
CA GLY A 43 -12.66 -5.20 -6.16
C GLY A 43 -12.86 -5.17 -4.65
N GLY A 44 -12.26 -6.12 -3.93
CA GLY A 44 -12.34 -6.23 -2.47
C GLY A 44 -13.71 -6.66 -2.00
N PHE A 45 -13.90 -6.52 -0.69
CA PHE A 45 -15.13 -6.91 -0.02
C PHE A 45 -15.50 -5.89 1.05
N ASP A 46 -16.80 -5.64 1.19
CA ASP A 46 -17.33 -4.74 2.23
C ASP A 46 -18.11 -5.51 3.30
N PHE A 47 -18.60 -6.71 2.99
CA PHE A 47 -19.41 -7.50 3.91
C PHE A 47 -18.70 -8.81 4.26
N VAL A 48 -18.57 -9.05 5.56
CA VAL A 48 -17.93 -10.24 6.11
C VAL A 48 -18.77 -10.78 7.25
N LEU A 49 -18.86 -12.10 7.33
CA LEU A 49 -19.31 -12.83 8.50
C LEU A 49 -18.08 -13.53 9.09
N LEU A 50 -17.84 -13.26 10.37
CA LEU A 50 -16.75 -13.83 11.14
C LEU A 50 -17.33 -14.74 12.22
N CYS A 51 -16.82 -15.97 12.34
CA CYS A 51 -17.11 -16.79 13.50
C CYS A 51 -16.45 -16.22 14.76
N ARG A 52 -16.91 -16.62 15.96
CA ARG A 52 -16.37 -16.14 17.24
C ARG A 52 -14.84 -16.29 17.31
N LYS A 53 -14.31 -17.45 16.92
CA LYS A 53 -12.87 -17.74 16.91
C LYS A 53 -12.07 -16.77 16.02
N ALA A 54 -12.59 -16.45 14.83
CA ALA A 54 -11.95 -15.49 13.92
C ALA A 54 -12.01 -14.07 14.48
N LEU A 55 -13.14 -13.68 15.07
CA LEU A 55 -13.30 -12.38 15.73
C LEU A 55 -12.32 -12.21 16.90
N ASP A 56 -12.19 -13.22 17.76
CA ASP A 56 -11.28 -13.16 18.91
C ASP A 56 -9.81 -13.06 18.47
N ALA A 57 -9.43 -13.72 17.36
CA ALA A 57 -8.10 -13.58 16.78
C ALA A 57 -7.84 -12.15 16.25
N ILE A 58 -8.81 -11.57 15.55
CA ILE A 58 -8.72 -10.19 15.01
C ILE A 58 -8.63 -9.15 16.13
N ASN A 59 -9.33 -9.38 17.25
CA ASN A 59 -9.30 -8.51 18.42
C ASN A 59 -7.98 -8.56 19.19
N LYS A 60 -7.19 -9.64 19.03
CA LYS A 60 -5.83 -9.74 19.60
C LYS A 60 -4.79 -8.98 18.79
N LEU A 61 -5.08 -8.63 17.53
CA LEU A 61 -4.18 -7.83 16.72
C LEU A 61 -4.07 -6.42 17.32
N LYS A 62 -2.85 -6.05 17.69
CA LYS A 62 -2.54 -4.74 18.30
C LYS A 62 -2.21 -3.65 17.29
N GLU A 63 -2.18 -4.01 16.00
CA GLU A 63 -1.87 -3.11 14.90
C GLU A 63 -2.79 -1.87 14.89
N ARG A 64 -2.22 -0.68 14.76
CA ARG A 64 -2.99 0.58 14.69
C ARG A 64 -3.35 0.96 13.29
N ASN A 65 -2.38 0.82 12.39
CA ASN A 65 -2.50 1.15 10.98
C ASN A 65 -3.17 0.01 10.22
N ARG A 66 -4.38 -0.35 10.65
CA ARG A 66 -5.13 -1.53 10.20
C ARG A 66 -5.67 -1.32 8.80
N PHE A 67 -5.51 -2.35 7.98
CA PHE A 67 -6.28 -2.47 6.76
C PHE A 67 -7.19 -3.70 6.91
N TYR A 68 -8.42 -3.48 7.35
CA TYR A 68 -9.38 -4.53 7.73
C TYR A 68 -9.46 -5.75 6.78
N GLN A 69 -9.37 -5.50 5.47
CA GLN A 69 -9.39 -6.57 4.47
C GLN A 69 -8.15 -7.48 4.54
N TYR A 70 -6.99 -6.92 4.90
CA TYR A 70 -5.76 -7.65 5.15
C TYR A 70 -5.87 -8.47 6.42
N ASP A 71 -6.20 -7.82 7.53
CA ASP A 71 -6.26 -8.45 8.84
C ASP A 71 -7.12 -9.71 8.81
N ILE A 72 -8.32 -9.63 8.21
CA ILE A 72 -9.25 -10.76 8.10
C ILE A 72 -8.70 -11.92 7.30
N LEU A 73 -7.91 -11.68 6.27
CA LEU A 73 -7.39 -12.74 5.41
C LEU A 73 -6.02 -13.23 5.87
N SER A 74 -5.30 -12.44 6.66
CA SER A 74 -3.98 -12.78 7.20
C SER A 74 -4.02 -13.80 8.33
N ILE A 75 -5.12 -13.86 9.09
CA ILE A 75 -5.29 -14.79 10.23
C ILE A 75 -5.38 -16.28 9.84
N GLY A 76 -5.47 -16.60 8.54
CA GLY A 76 -5.27 -17.96 8.02
C GLY A 76 -6.43 -18.95 8.23
N PHE A 77 -7.58 -18.50 8.71
CA PHE A 77 -8.78 -19.35 8.82
C PHE A 77 -9.38 -19.70 7.46
N ARG A 78 -10.29 -20.69 7.44
CA ARG A 78 -10.99 -21.09 6.22
C ARG A 78 -11.91 -19.97 5.73
N VAL A 79 -11.62 -19.45 4.53
CA VAL A 79 -12.38 -18.37 3.89
C VAL A 79 -13.24 -18.89 2.76
N LYS A 80 -14.52 -18.49 2.74
CA LYS A 80 -15.43 -18.70 1.62
C LYS A 80 -15.80 -17.36 0.97
N PHE A 81 -15.63 -17.26 -0.34
CA PHE A 81 -16.04 -16.09 -1.12
C PHE A 81 -17.40 -16.30 -1.79
N ILE A 82 -18.33 -15.36 -1.58
CA ILE A 82 -19.66 -15.35 -2.19
C ILE A 82 -19.79 -14.12 -3.10
N PRO A 83 -20.01 -14.27 -4.42
CA PRO A 83 -20.24 -13.12 -5.28
C PRO A 83 -21.61 -12.50 -5.00
N TYR A 84 -21.70 -11.16 -5.04
CA TYR A 84 -22.97 -10.45 -5.05
C TYR A 84 -23.00 -9.37 -6.14
N GLU A 85 -24.21 -9.04 -6.61
CA GLU A 85 -24.42 -7.96 -7.56
C GLU A 85 -24.74 -6.66 -6.83
N LYS A 86 -23.94 -5.62 -7.10
CA LYS A 86 -24.12 -4.32 -6.48
C LYS A 86 -25.24 -3.56 -7.18
N LEU A 87 -26.35 -3.35 -6.48
CA LEU A 87 -27.43 -2.50 -6.95
C LEU A 87 -27.00 -1.03 -7.03
N THR A 88 -27.57 -0.29 -7.98
CA THR A 88 -27.34 1.15 -8.12
C THR A 88 -27.97 1.88 -6.94
N ARG A 89 -27.23 2.85 -6.39
CA ARG A 89 -27.73 3.69 -5.29
C ARG A 89 -28.82 4.61 -5.83
N LYS A 90 -30.05 4.48 -5.30
CA LYS A 90 -31.20 5.31 -5.70
C LYS A 90 -31.25 6.67 -5.00
N ILE A 91 -30.72 6.78 -3.78
CA ILE A 91 -30.82 7.98 -2.94
C ILE A 91 -29.43 8.35 -2.39
N GLY A 92 -29.08 9.64 -2.49
CA GLY A 92 -27.83 10.20 -1.98
C GLY A 92 -26.65 10.13 -2.95
N LYS A 93 -25.65 11.00 -2.74
CA LYS A 93 -24.40 11.03 -3.52
C LYS A 93 -23.32 10.16 -2.86
N SER A 94 -22.43 9.60 -3.67
CA SER A 94 -21.26 8.89 -3.15
C SER A 94 -20.33 9.85 -2.41
N GLN A 95 -20.04 9.56 -1.14
CA GLN A 95 -19.03 10.28 -0.34
C GLN A 95 -17.59 9.82 -0.64
N TYR A 96 -17.46 8.80 -1.50
CA TYR A 96 -16.21 8.16 -1.84
C TYR A 96 -15.65 8.71 -3.15
N ASN A 97 -14.82 9.76 -3.04
CA ASN A 97 -14.18 10.45 -4.16
C ASN A 97 -12.84 9.79 -4.52
N LEU A 98 -12.32 10.10 -5.71
CA LEU A 98 -11.04 9.56 -6.20
C LEU A 98 -9.85 9.86 -5.28
N VAL A 99 -9.82 11.05 -4.67
CA VAL A 99 -8.76 11.45 -3.71
C VAL A 99 -8.79 10.54 -2.47
N LYS A 100 -9.96 10.31 -1.88
CA LYS A 100 -10.11 9.39 -0.73
C LYS A 100 -9.72 7.96 -1.10
N ARG A 101 -10.05 7.52 -2.32
CA ARG A 101 -9.65 6.20 -2.85
C ARG A 101 -8.15 6.05 -2.93
N PHE A 102 -7.47 7.06 -3.47
CA PHE A 102 -6.02 7.06 -3.59
C PHE A 102 -5.32 7.17 -2.22
N GLY A 103 -5.85 8.00 -1.31
CA GLY A 103 -5.35 8.07 0.06
C GLY A 103 -5.44 6.72 0.78
N ASN A 104 -6.59 6.05 0.71
CA ASN A 104 -6.77 4.72 1.29
C ASN A 104 -5.84 3.67 0.64
N PHE A 105 -5.65 3.76 -0.68
CA PHE A 105 -4.68 2.92 -1.40
C PHE A 105 -3.28 3.12 -0.85
N MET A 106 -2.83 4.37 -0.67
CA MET A 106 -1.48 4.66 -0.20
C MET A 106 -1.26 4.17 1.23
N VAL A 107 -2.25 4.36 2.11
CA VAL A 107 -2.20 3.80 3.47
C VAL A 107 -2.09 2.28 3.44
N ALA A 108 -2.93 1.60 2.66
CA ALA A 108 -2.87 0.13 2.54
C ALA A 108 -1.55 -0.34 1.90
N PHE A 109 -1.05 0.37 0.88
CA PHE A 109 0.17 0.03 0.17
C PHE A 109 1.40 0.12 1.07
N ILE A 110 1.49 1.17 1.87
CA ILE A 110 2.61 1.40 2.79
C ILE A 110 2.53 0.47 4.00
N SER A 111 1.32 0.25 4.55
CA SER A 111 1.13 -0.64 5.71
C SER A 111 1.45 -2.10 5.42
N VAL A 112 1.10 -2.60 4.23
CA VAL A 112 1.16 -4.04 3.92
C VAL A 112 2.44 -4.41 3.15
N SER A 113 3.12 -3.44 2.52
CA SER A 113 4.21 -3.73 1.60
C SER A 113 5.54 -3.09 1.98
N TYR A 114 6.61 -3.89 1.88
CA TYR A 114 8.00 -3.44 1.89
C TYR A 114 8.47 -2.94 0.51
N PHE A 115 7.59 -2.98 -0.50
CA PHE A 115 7.93 -2.61 -1.86
C PHE A 115 8.49 -1.19 -2.00
N PRO A 116 7.92 -0.14 -1.37
CA PRO A 116 8.47 1.22 -1.48
C PRO A 116 9.94 1.31 -1.04
N LEU A 117 10.26 0.67 0.10
CA LEU A 117 11.61 0.64 0.64
C LEU A 117 12.58 -0.09 -0.30
N ARG A 118 12.19 -1.26 -0.82
CA ARG A 118 13.04 -2.01 -1.77
C ARG A 118 13.27 -1.25 -3.08
N LEU A 119 12.23 -0.59 -3.59
CA LEU A 119 12.33 0.23 -4.80
C LEU A 119 13.33 1.37 -4.59
N MET A 120 13.32 2.01 -3.43
CA MET A 120 14.31 3.03 -3.08
C MET A 120 15.73 2.46 -3.01
N THR A 121 15.93 1.29 -2.42
CA THR A 121 17.24 0.63 -2.39
C THR A 121 17.76 0.35 -3.81
N ILE A 122 16.90 -0.16 -4.71
CA ILE A 122 17.27 -0.46 -6.10
C ILE A 122 17.59 0.82 -6.88
N LEU A 123 16.80 1.88 -6.69
CA LEU A 123 17.07 3.18 -7.29
C LEU A 123 18.41 3.73 -6.80
N GLY A 124 18.63 3.75 -5.48
CA GLY A 124 19.89 4.21 -4.89
C GLY A 124 21.10 3.45 -5.44
N LEU A 125 21.01 2.12 -5.53
CA LEU A 125 22.07 1.28 -6.10
C LEU A 125 22.30 1.58 -7.59
N SER A 126 21.23 1.74 -8.37
CA SER A 126 21.31 2.11 -9.79
C SER A 126 22.01 3.45 -9.99
N PHE A 127 21.68 4.45 -9.18
CA PHE A 127 22.31 5.77 -9.21
C PHE A 127 23.78 5.73 -8.78
N ALA A 128 24.11 4.96 -7.74
CA ALA A 128 25.49 4.77 -7.30
C ALA A 128 26.33 4.10 -8.39
N PHE A 129 25.78 3.08 -9.06
CA PHE A 129 26.45 2.40 -10.17
C PHE A 129 26.65 3.32 -11.39
N ALA A 130 25.62 4.08 -11.78
CA ALA A 130 25.71 5.07 -12.85
C ALA A 130 26.74 6.17 -12.52
N GLY A 131 26.74 6.66 -11.27
CA GLY A 131 27.72 7.63 -10.79
C GLY A 131 29.16 7.10 -10.81
N PHE A 132 29.35 5.83 -10.45
CA PHE A 132 30.66 5.15 -10.52
C PHE A 132 31.18 5.06 -11.96
N LEU A 133 30.33 4.63 -12.91
CA LEU A 133 30.70 4.59 -14.34
C LEU A 133 31.04 5.98 -14.89
N TYR A 134 30.25 7.00 -14.52
CA TYR A 134 30.50 8.37 -14.93
C TYR A 134 31.81 8.91 -14.32
N SER A 135 32.12 8.59 -13.06
CA SER A 135 33.38 8.95 -12.42
C SER A 135 34.60 8.37 -13.15
N ILE A 136 34.54 7.12 -13.62
CA ILE A 136 35.59 6.51 -14.45
C ILE A 136 35.79 7.29 -15.75
N SER A 137 34.71 7.73 -16.39
CA SER A 137 34.81 8.53 -17.63
C SER A 137 35.49 9.89 -17.40
N ILE A 138 35.21 10.54 -16.27
CA ILE A 138 35.87 11.80 -15.88
C ILE A 138 37.35 11.58 -15.57
N LEU A 139 37.70 10.52 -14.83
CA LEU A 139 39.10 10.17 -14.54
C LEU A 139 39.89 9.94 -15.84
N ASN A 140 39.32 9.20 -16.79
CA ASN A 140 39.98 8.97 -18.08
C ASN A 140 40.16 10.27 -18.87
N ALA A 141 39.15 11.15 -18.90
CA ALA A 141 39.25 12.45 -19.57
C ALA A 141 40.30 13.37 -18.93
N TYR A 142 40.48 13.29 -17.61
CA TYR A 142 41.52 14.03 -16.88
C TYR A 142 42.93 13.61 -17.30
N PHE A 143 43.21 12.30 -17.40
CA PHE A 143 44.53 11.80 -17.79
C PHE A 143 44.91 12.11 -19.25
N ILE A 144 43.92 12.36 -20.12
CA ILE A 144 44.14 12.65 -21.56
C ILE A 144 44.19 14.17 -21.82
N HIS A 145 44.17 15.01 -20.78
CA HIS A 145 44.13 16.48 -20.87
C HIS A 145 42.96 17.04 -21.72
N GLY A 146 41.88 16.27 -21.85
CA GLY A 146 40.75 16.56 -22.73
C GLY A 146 39.53 17.11 -22.00
N THR A 147 39.69 17.88 -20.91
CA THR A 147 38.55 18.40 -20.14
C THR A 147 38.06 19.75 -20.71
N PRO A 148 36.87 19.83 -21.32
CA PRO A 148 36.27 21.11 -21.66
C PRO A 148 35.52 21.62 -20.43
N PHE A 149 36.01 22.68 -19.79
CA PHE A 149 35.26 23.30 -18.71
C PHE A 149 34.19 24.23 -19.29
N ASP A 150 32.95 23.76 -19.21
CA ASP A 150 31.81 24.49 -18.62
C ASP A 150 30.90 23.46 -17.92
N GLY A 151 31.45 22.83 -16.86
CA GLY A 151 30.81 21.72 -16.12
C GLY A 151 29.74 22.14 -15.11
N TRP A 152 29.45 23.43 -14.99
CA TRP A 152 28.50 23.94 -13.99
C TRP A 152 27.08 23.39 -14.19
N ALA A 153 26.57 23.40 -15.42
CA ALA A 153 25.21 22.95 -15.69
C ALA A 153 25.03 21.43 -15.44
N PRO A 154 25.90 20.52 -15.93
CA PRO A 154 25.82 19.10 -15.57
C PRO A 154 25.95 18.82 -14.07
N ILE A 155 26.87 19.51 -13.37
CA ILE A 155 27.07 19.34 -11.92
C ILE A 155 25.83 19.79 -11.16
N MET A 156 25.27 20.96 -11.48
CA MET A 156 24.07 21.47 -10.82
C MET A 156 22.85 20.59 -11.08
N ILE A 157 22.66 20.11 -12.31
CA ILE A 157 21.57 19.18 -12.65
C ILE A 157 21.72 17.88 -11.85
N LEU A 158 22.91 17.30 -11.80
CA LEU A 158 23.16 16.04 -11.08
C LEU A 158 22.96 16.22 -9.57
N LEU A 159 23.40 17.36 -9.01
CA LEU A 159 23.21 17.69 -7.60
C LEU A 159 21.72 17.89 -7.25
N LEU A 160 20.94 18.56 -8.09
CA LEU A 160 19.49 18.70 -7.91
C LEU A 160 18.76 17.36 -7.99
N ILE A 161 19.15 16.49 -8.94
CA ILE A 161 18.55 15.15 -9.09
C ILE A 161 18.87 14.29 -7.86
N ILE A 162 20.13 14.21 -7.45
CA ILE A 162 20.53 13.43 -6.28
C ILE A 162 19.92 14.00 -5.00
N GLY A 163 19.96 15.32 -4.82
CA GLY A 163 19.37 15.99 -3.67
C GLY A 163 17.86 15.77 -3.57
N GLY A 164 17.15 15.89 -4.70
CA GLY A 164 15.73 15.57 -4.79
C GLY A 164 15.43 14.10 -4.46
N LEU A 165 16.25 13.17 -4.97
CA LEU A 165 16.10 11.75 -4.69
C LEU A 165 16.33 11.42 -3.21
N ILE A 166 17.36 12.01 -2.58
CA ILE A 166 17.63 11.85 -1.14
C ILE A 166 16.46 12.40 -0.31
N MET A 167 15.93 13.57 -0.65
CA MET A 167 14.77 14.14 0.04
C MET A 167 13.53 13.25 -0.09
N LEU A 168 13.29 12.65 -1.26
CA LEU A 168 12.22 11.67 -1.44
C LEU A 168 12.43 10.42 -0.58
N MET A 169 13.66 9.88 -0.54
CA MET A 169 14.01 8.73 0.29
C MET A 169 13.80 9.02 1.78
N LEU A 170 14.23 10.19 2.25
CA LEU A 170 14.00 10.64 3.62
C LEU A 170 12.52 10.80 3.94
N GLY A 171 11.71 11.31 3.00
CA GLY A 171 10.26 11.43 3.18
C GLY A 171 9.59 10.08 3.41
N VAL A 172 9.94 9.05 2.61
CA VAL A 172 9.40 7.70 2.80
C VAL A 172 9.91 7.06 4.09
N LEU A 173 11.19 7.22 4.42
CA LEU A 173 11.71 6.75 5.72
C LEU A 173 10.98 7.41 6.90
N GLY A 174 10.71 8.72 6.81
CA GLY A 174 9.94 9.46 7.80
C GLY A 174 8.54 8.90 8.00
N GLU A 175 7.85 8.51 6.92
CA GLU A 175 6.54 7.86 6.98
C GLU A 175 6.60 6.51 7.72
N TYR A 176 7.60 5.68 7.45
CA TYR A 176 7.78 4.41 8.16
C TYR A 176 8.16 4.60 9.63
N ILE A 177 9.03 5.58 9.94
CA ILE A 177 9.40 5.93 11.32
C ILE A 177 8.16 6.43 12.07
N TRP A 178 7.33 7.26 11.44
CA TRP A 178 6.10 7.75 12.05
C TRP A 178 5.14 6.60 12.37
N ARG A 179 5.00 5.61 11.48
CA ARG A 179 4.17 4.41 11.74
C ARG A 179 4.70 3.58 12.90
N ILE A 180 6.01 3.36 12.95
CA ILE A 180 6.67 2.67 14.06
C ILE A 180 6.43 3.43 15.37
N TYR A 181 6.59 4.75 15.35
CA TYR A 181 6.34 5.59 16.51
C TYR A 181 4.88 5.52 16.99
N ASP A 182 3.91 5.58 16.07
CA ASP A 182 2.49 5.47 16.40
C ASP A 182 2.18 4.11 17.05
N GLU A 183 2.77 3.03 16.53
CA GLU A 183 2.67 1.67 17.07
C GLU A 183 3.24 1.57 18.50
N ILE A 184 4.42 2.16 18.74
CA ILE A 184 5.08 2.18 20.06
C ILE A 184 4.30 3.03 21.07
N LYS A 185 3.67 4.13 20.64
CA LYS A 185 2.98 5.07 21.53
C LYS A 185 1.80 4.45 22.26
N GLN A 186 1.22 3.38 21.72
CA GLN A 186 0.14 2.60 22.34
C GLN A 186 -1.10 3.40 22.83
N ARG A 187 -1.41 4.55 22.20
CA ARG A 187 -2.62 5.33 22.56
C ARG A 187 -3.93 4.59 22.24
N PRO A 188 -4.94 4.50 23.09
CA PRO A 188 -6.19 3.82 22.70
C PRO A 188 -6.79 4.44 21.42
N VAL A 189 -7.26 3.59 20.48
CA VAL A 189 -7.82 4.05 19.18
C VAL A 189 -9.11 4.85 19.40
N TYR A 190 -9.86 4.48 20.44
CA TYR A 190 -11.04 5.18 20.91
C TYR A 190 -11.11 5.04 22.43
N ILE A 191 -11.82 5.97 23.06
CA ILE A 191 -12.17 5.90 24.49
C ILE A 191 -13.69 5.79 24.53
N VAL A 192 -14.20 4.81 25.26
CA VAL A 192 -15.64 4.64 25.47
C VAL A 192 -16.06 5.62 26.55
N ASP A 193 -16.96 6.55 26.21
CA ASP A 193 -17.50 7.53 27.16
C ASP A 193 -18.54 6.88 28.09
N LYS A 194 -19.44 6.05 27.52
CA LYS A 194 -20.44 5.28 28.26
C LYS A 194 -20.68 3.92 27.60
N GLU A 195 -20.75 2.86 28.40
CA GLU A 195 -21.26 1.56 27.98
C GLU A 195 -22.79 1.55 28.13
N LEU A 196 -23.50 1.08 27.10
CA LEU A 196 -24.96 0.96 27.03
C LEU A 196 -25.40 -0.43 27.46
#